data_AF-A0A6J4H565-F1
#
_entry.id   AF-A0A6J4H565-F1
#
_cell.length_a   1.000
_cell.length_b   1.000
_cell.length_c   1.000
_cell.angle_alpha   90.00
_cell.angle_beta   90.00
_cell.angle_gamma   90.00
#
_symmetry.space_group_name_H-M   'P 1'
#
loop_
_entity.id
_entity.type
_entity.pdbx_description
1 polymer ?
#
loop_
_entity_poly.entity_id
_entity_poly.type
_entity_poly.pdbx_seq_one_letter_code
_entity_poly.pdbx_strand_id
1 'polypeptide(L)'
;MADRSSVETLAQALGQFETIGMPARNLAFRTRREYARDLRNVLGYLEHRGITRLDEVRSRELEAYLAELDQRGLQGSTRNRKVHTLKTFFKWLVHQELLVTNPAAQLVAPRAVKKEPRYLSEDEYRRLLRACSHHARDAAIMEVFLQT
;
A
#
# COMPACT_ATOMS: atom_id res chain seq x y z
N MET A 1 6.08 -31.55 0.79
CA MET A 1 7.02 -30.70 0.04
C MET A 1 6.24 -30.13 -1.13
N ALA A 2 5.49 -29.06 -0.88
CA ALA A 2 4.43 -28.58 -1.79
C ALA A 2 5.02 -28.11 -3.12
N ASP A 3 4.36 -28.56 -4.20
CA ASP A 3 4.57 -28.26 -5.61
C ASP A 3 5.05 -26.81 -5.86
N ARG A 4 6.35 -26.66 -6.15
CA ARG A 4 7.01 -25.37 -6.42
C ARG A 4 6.97 -24.99 -7.90
N SER A 5 6.35 -25.83 -8.74
CA SER A 5 6.52 -25.86 -10.19
C SER A 5 5.41 -25.16 -10.98
N SER A 6 4.33 -24.70 -10.33
CA SER A 6 3.07 -24.38 -11.02
C SER A 6 2.72 -22.90 -11.08
N VAL A 7 3.59 -21.99 -10.60
CA VAL A 7 3.31 -20.54 -10.60
C VAL A 7 4.02 -19.87 -11.77
N GLU A 8 3.33 -19.77 -12.89
CA GLU A 8 3.82 -19.03 -14.07
C GLU A 8 3.15 -17.67 -14.23
N THR A 9 1.93 -17.53 -13.70
CA THR A 9 1.07 -16.36 -13.93
C THR A 9 1.06 -15.38 -12.76
N LEU A 10 0.77 -14.12 -13.07
CA LEU A 10 0.60 -13.05 -12.09
C LEU A 10 -0.53 -13.34 -11.08
N ALA A 11 -1.62 -13.96 -11.53
CA ALA A 11 -2.76 -14.31 -10.69
C ALA A 11 -2.41 -15.40 -9.66
N GLN A 12 -1.71 -16.46 -10.06
CA GLN A 12 -1.24 -17.51 -9.16
C GLN A 12 -0.27 -16.95 -8.10
N ALA A 13 0.66 -16.10 -8.54
CA ALA A 13 1.63 -15.45 -7.67
C ALA A 13 0.94 -14.56 -6.61
N LEU A 14 -0.10 -13.83 -7.00
CA LEU A 14 -0.91 -13.05 -6.06
C LEU A 14 -1.58 -13.96 -5.02
N GLY A 15 -2.20 -15.05 -5.45
CA GLY A 15 -2.86 -16.00 -4.55
C GLY A 15 -1.92 -16.57 -3.49
N GLN A 16 -0.69 -16.93 -3.90
CA GLN A 16 0.33 -17.39 -2.95
C GLN A 16 0.82 -16.26 -2.04
N PHE A 17 0.97 -15.04 -2.55
CA PHE A 17 1.39 -13.92 -1.73
C PHE A 17 0.34 -13.54 -0.67
N GLU A 18 -0.95 -13.57 -1.01
CA GLU A 18 -2.04 -13.34 -0.06
C GLU A 18 -2.11 -14.41 1.04
N THR A 19 -1.88 -15.67 0.67
CA THR A 19 -2.01 -16.83 1.59
C THR A 19 -0.76 -17.06 2.44
N ILE A 20 0.43 -16.83 1.88
CA ILE A 20 1.71 -17.21 2.49
C ILE A 20 2.57 -15.97 2.75
N GLY A 21 2.77 -15.13 1.73
CA GLY A 21 3.71 -14.01 1.80
C GLY A 21 3.32 -12.90 2.78
N MET A 22 2.05 -12.51 2.83
CA MET A 22 1.57 -11.48 3.75
C MET A 22 1.47 -11.95 5.20
N PRO A 23 0.95 -13.17 5.50
CA PRO A 23 0.89 -13.67 6.87
C PRO A 23 2.27 -13.92 7.48
N ALA A 24 3.22 -14.46 6.71
CA ALA A 24 4.60 -14.70 7.18
C ALA A 24 5.32 -13.41 7.64
N ARG A 25 4.82 -12.23 7.25
CA ARG A 25 5.38 -10.92 7.60
C ARG A 25 4.64 -10.21 8.74
N ASN A 26 3.71 -10.89 9.42
CA ASN A 26 2.90 -10.33 10.51
C ASN A 26 2.22 -8.99 10.18
N LEU A 27 1.85 -8.78 8.90
CA LEU A 27 1.16 -7.56 8.49
C LEU A 27 -0.22 -7.50 9.14
N ALA A 28 -0.64 -6.32 9.61
CA ALA A 28 -1.98 -6.10 10.14
C ALA A 28 -3.05 -6.39 9.06
N PHE A 29 -4.23 -6.88 9.46
CA PHE A 29 -5.31 -7.26 8.55
C PHE A 29 -5.68 -6.14 7.56
N ARG A 30 -5.78 -4.90 8.05
CA ARG A 30 -6.07 -3.73 7.21
C ARG A 30 -4.99 -3.51 6.15
N THR A 31 -3.71 -3.66 6.51
CA THR A 31 -2.58 -3.55 5.58
C THR A 31 -2.61 -4.65 4.53
N ARG A 32 -2.96 -5.89 4.91
CA ARG A 32 -3.11 -7.00 3.96
C ARG A 32 -4.17 -6.71 2.90
N ARG A 33 -5.37 -6.25 3.32
CA ARG A 33 -6.44 -5.87 2.39
C ARG A 33 -6.03 -4.76 1.43
N GLU A 34 -5.36 -3.74 1.96
CA GLU A 34 -4.87 -2.61 1.17
C GLU A 34 -3.79 -3.02 0.16
N TYR A 35 -2.90 -3.94 0.53
CA TYR A 35 -1.87 -4.46 -0.36
C TYR A 35 -2.46 -5.38 -1.42
N ALA A 36 -3.38 -6.27 -1.05
CA ALA A 36 -4.10 -7.15 -1.96
C ALA A 36 -4.85 -6.34 -3.04
N ARG A 37 -5.57 -5.29 -2.62
CA ARG A 37 -6.24 -4.37 -3.55
C ARG A 37 -5.25 -3.67 -4.47
N ASP A 38 -4.14 -3.16 -3.95
CA ASP A 38 -3.12 -2.51 -4.77
C ASP A 38 -2.51 -3.46 -5.80
N LEU A 39 -2.23 -4.71 -5.40
CA LEU A 39 -1.69 -5.73 -6.28
C LEU A 39 -2.69 -6.10 -7.38
N ARG A 40 -3.97 -6.34 -7.06
CA ARG A 40 -4.97 -6.61 -8.10
C ARG A 40 -5.08 -5.49 -9.14
N ASN A 41 -4.98 -4.23 -8.70
CA ASN A 41 -5.01 -3.09 -9.63
C ASN A 41 -3.82 -3.09 -10.60
N VAL A 42 -2.60 -3.35 -10.12
CA VAL A 42 -1.42 -3.39 -11.02
C VAL A 42 -1.43 -4.63 -11.90
N LEU A 43 -1.90 -5.78 -11.40
CA LEU A 43 -1.90 -7.01 -12.19
C LEU A 43 -2.97 -6.91 -13.28
N GLY A 44 -4.17 -6.39 -12.98
CA GLY A 44 -5.16 -6.10 -14.01
C GLY A 44 -4.66 -5.10 -15.05
N TYR A 45 -3.89 -4.10 -14.63
CA TYR A 45 -3.24 -3.17 -15.57
C TYR A 45 -2.25 -3.88 -16.52
N LEU A 46 -1.42 -4.77 -16.00
CA LEU A 46 -0.46 -5.54 -16.78
C LEU A 46 -1.18 -6.52 -17.72
N GLU A 47 -2.24 -7.19 -17.24
CA GLU A 47 -3.08 -8.09 -18.04
C GLU A 47 -3.75 -7.36 -19.21
N HIS A 48 -4.24 -6.13 -19.01
CA HIS A 48 -4.78 -5.30 -20.09
C HIS A 48 -3.74 -4.94 -21.16
N ARG A 49 -2.44 -4.97 -20.83
CA ARG A 49 -1.33 -4.79 -21.77
C ARG A 49 -0.81 -6.12 -22.35
N GLY A 50 -1.48 -7.24 -22.07
CA GLY A 50 -1.10 -8.57 -22.53
C GLY A 50 0.01 -9.23 -21.72
N ILE A 51 0.41 -8.63 -20.59
CA ILE A 51 1.45 -9.18 -19.71
C ILE A 51 0.76 -10.05 -18.67
N THR A 52 0.92 -11.36 -18.80
CA THR A 52 0.23 -12.34 -17.95
C THR A 52 1.20 -13.21 -17.15
N ARG A 53 2.41 -13.39 -17.69
CA ARG A 53 3.45 -14.20 -17.07
C ARG A 53 4.35 -13.35 -16.18
N LEU A 54 4.94 -13.97 -15.17
CA LEU A 54 5.84 -13.29 -14.23
C LEU A 54 7.13 -12.80 -14.89
N ASP A 55 7.67 -13.59 -15.81
CA ASP A 55 8.92 -13.35 -16.53
C ASP A 55 8.82 -12.25 -17.60
N GLU A 56 7.61 -11.85 -17.97
CA GLU A 56 7.33 -10.74 -18.88
C GLU A 56 7.35 -9.38 -18.17
N VAL A 57 7.22 -9.35 -16.84
CA VAL A 57 7.19 -8.09 -16.10
C VAL A 57 8.55 -7.41 -16.13
N ARG A 58 8.56 -6.15 -16.55
CA ARG A 58 9.75 -5.28 -16.62
C ARG A 58 9.49 -4.00 -15.83
N SER A 59 10.57 -3.38 -15.34
CA SER A 59 10.51 -2.12 -14.57
C SER A 59 9.76 -1.02 -15.31
N ARG A 60 9.93 -0.92 -16.63
CA ARG A 60 9.25 0.06 -17.49
C ARG A 60 7.72 0.01 -17.40
N GLU A 61 7.14 -1.19 -17.25
CA GLU A 61 5.68 -1.35 -17.20
C GLU A 61 5.13 -0.95 -15.84
N LEU A 62 5.90 -1.22 -14.78
CA LEU A 62 5.59 -0.76 -13.43
C LEU A 62 5.71 0.77 -13.32
N GLU A 63 6.69 1.37 -13.98
CA GLU A 63 6.84 2.82 -14.08
C GLU A 63 5.70 3.46 -14.88
N ALA A 64 5.32 2.87 -16.02
CA ALA A 64 4.18 3.31 -16.81
C ALA A 64 2.87 3.29 -16.01
N TYR A 65 2.62 2.23 -15.24
CA TYR A 65 1.48 2.15 -14.33
C TYR A 65 1.50 3.30 -13.30
N LEU A 66 2.64 3.55 -12.66
CA LEU A 66 2.76 4.62 -11.68
C LEU A 66 2.56 6.01 -12.31
N ALA A 67 3.06 6.23 -13.53
CA ALA A 67 2.86 7.48 -14.26
C ALA A 67 1.38 7.71 -14.61
N GLU A 68 0.65 6.67 -15.00
CA GLU A 68 -0.79 6.76 -15.26
C GLU A 68 -1.58 7.08 -13.99
N LEU A 69 -1.19 6.50 -12.86
CA LEU A 69 -1.77 6.85 -11.57
C LEU A 69 -1.51 8.31 -11.17
N ASP A 70 -0.34 8.84 -11.51
CA ASP A 70 -0.01 10.26 -11.29
C ASP A 70 -0.90 11.18 -12.15
N GLN A 71 -1.13 10.82 -13.41
CA GLN A 71 -2.06 11.56 -14.30
C GLN A 71 -3.50 11.56 -13.78
N ARG A 72 -3.91 10.52 -13.05
CA ARG A 72 -5.24 10.41 -12.43
C ARG A 72 -5.38 11.19 -11.11
N GLY A 73 -4.37 11.95 -10.70
CA GLY A 73 -4.44 12.86 -9.56
C GLY A 73 -4.35 12.17 -8.19
N LEU A 74 -3.73 10.99 -8.11
CA LEU A 74 -3.58 10.29 -6.83
C LEU A 74 -2.62 11.03 -5.88
N GLN A 75 -3.00 11.12 -4.59
CA GLN A 75 -2.14 11.74 -3.58
C GLN A 75 -0.83 10.97 -3.39
N GLY A 76 0.26 11.70 -3.12
CA GLY A 76 1.61 11.13 -2.96
C GLY A 76 1.74 10.05 -1.86
N SER A 77 0.86 10.07 -0.86
CA SER A 77 0.77 9.01 0.16
C SER A 77 0.29 7.67 -0.43
N THR A 78 -0.71 7.70 -1.31
CA THR A 78 -1.24 6.51 -2.00
C THR A 78 -0.21 5.92 -2.96
N ARG A 79 0.53 6.77 -3.69
CA ARG A 79 1.62 6.33 -4.57
C ARG A 79 2.78 5.68 -3.79
N ASN A 80 3.17 6.27 -2.65
CA ASN A 80 4.17 5.69 -1.76
C ASN A 80 3.80 4.27 -1.30
N ARG A 81 2.55 4.10 -0.86
CA ARG A 81 2.03 2.80 -0.45
C ARG A 81 2.08 1.79 -1.60
N LYS A 82 1.62 2.16 -2.79
CA LYS A 82 1.65 1.31 -3.98
C LYS A 82 3.07 0.87 -4.35
N VAL A 83 4.03 1.79 -4.37
CA VAL A 83 5.45 1.45 -4.64
C VAL A 83 5.99 0.49 -3.59
N HIS A 84 5.67 0.71 -2.30
CA HIS A 84 6.10 -0.19 -1.24
C HIS A 84 5.48 -1.59 -1.39
N THR A 85 4.19 -1.67 -1.73
CA THR A 85 3.49 -2.92 -2.00
C THR A 85 4.15 -3.68 -3.16
N LEU A 86 4.45 -3.01 -4.28
CA LEU A 86 5.16 -3.61 -5.42
C LEU A 86 6.53 -4.16 -5.00
N LYS A 87 7.35 -3.33 -4.34
CA LYS A 87 8.69 -3.75 -3.87
C LYS A 87 8.61 -4.97 -2.95
N THR A 88 7.63 -4.98 -2.06
CA THR A 88 7.40 -6.07 -1.12
C THR A 88 6.98 -7.36 -1.84
N PHE A 89 6.09 -7.27 -2.82
CA PHE A 89 5.61 -8.41 -3.60
C PHE A 89 6.73 -9.02 -4.45
N PHE A 90 7.40 -8.23 -5.29
CA PHE A 90 8.47 -8.74 -6.16
C PHE A 90 9.71 -9.20 -5.37
N LYS A 91 10.01 -8.59 -4.22
CA LYS A 91 11.04 -9.11 -3.32
C LYS A 91 10.68 -10.49 -2.78
N TRP A 92 9.40 -10.70 -2.43
CA TRP A 92 8.93 -12.02 -1.99
C TRP A 92 9.01 -13.05 -3.11
N LEU A 93 8.63 -12.69 -4.35
CA LEU A 93 8.74 -13.60 -5.50
C LEU A 93 10.18 -14.06 -5.76
N VAL A 94 11.14 -13.14 -5.67
CA VAL A 94 12.57 -13.49 -5.79
C VAL A 94 13.02 -14.41 -4.64
N HIS A 95 12.56 -14.15 -3.42
CA HIS A 95 12.86 -15.02 -2.28
C HIS A 95 12.21 -16.41 -2.41
N GLN A 96 11.10 -16.55 -3.13
CA GLN A 96 10.49 -17.83 -3.46
C GLN A 96 11.10 -18.48 -4.71
N GLU A 97 12.18 -17.90 -5.27
CA GLU A 97 12.85 -18.39 -6.50
C GLU A 97 11.93 -18.40 -7.74
N LEU A 98 10.79 -17.69 -7.68
CA LEU A 98 9.84 -17.55 -8.80
C LEU A 98 10.31 -16.51 -9.83
N LEU A 99 11.21 -15.61 -9.42
CA LEU A 99 11.84 -14.62 -10.28
C LEU A 99 13.34 -14.55 -9.97
N VAL A 100 14.14 -14.41 -11.02
CA VAL A 100 15.60 -14.23 -10.87
C VAL A 100 15.94 -12.80 -10.47
N THR A 101 15.17 -11.82 -10.94
CA THR A 101 15.45 -10.40 -10.71
C THR A 101 14.19 -9.67 -10.29
N ASN A 102 14.33 -8.70 -9.38
CA ASN A 102 13.21 -7.89 -8.89
C ASN A 102 12.97 -6.68 -9.82
N PRO A 103 11.92 -6.66 -10.66
CA PRO A 103 11.62 -5.52 -11.54
C PRO A 103 11.21 -4.26 -10.77
N ALA A 104 10.75 -4.38 -9.53
CA ALA A 104 10.33 -3.26 -8.70
C ALA A 104 11.47 -2.62 -7.89
N ALA A 105 12.69 -3.18 -7.92
CA ALA A 105 13.79 -2.72 -7.07
C ALA A 105 14.13 -1.23 -7.29
N GLN A 106 14.16 -0.81 -8.56
CA GLN A 106 14.51 0.55 -8.99
C GLN A 106 13.35 1.56 -8.93
N LEU A 107 12.13 1.13 -8.58
CA LEU A 107 10.99 2.05 -8.51
C LEU A 107 11.23 3.15 -7.49
N VAL A 108 11.10 4.40 -7.93
CA VAL A 108 11.24 5.58 -7.08
C VAL A 108 9.88 5.95 -6.51
N ALA A 109 9.75 5.83 -5.20
CA ALA A 109 8.58 6.31 -4.48
C ALA A 109 8.63 7.85 -4.42
N PRO A 110 7.50 8.56 -4.60
CA PRO A 110 7.53 10.02 -4.53
C PRO A 110 7.94 10.44 -3.13
N ARG A 111 8.72 11.52 -2.99
CA ARG A 111 9.08 12.03 -1.67
C ARG A 111 7.77 12.33 -0.92
N ALA A 112 7.53 11.63 0.19
CA ALA A 112 6.37 11.91 1.01
C ALA A 112 6.50 13.34 1.51
N VAL A 113 5.60 14.23 1.07
CA VAL A 113 5.47 15.54 1.70
C VAL A 113 5.02 15.24 3.12
N LYS A 114 5.92 15.40 4.10
CA LYS A 114 5.55 15.35 5.50
C LYS A 114 4.54 16.49 5.69
N LYS A 115 3.26 16.15 5.82
CA LYS A 115 2.32 17.09 6.38
C LYS A 115 2.79 17.34 7.80
N GLU A 116 3.17 18.57 8.08
CA GLU A 116 3.44 18.96 9.45
C GLU A 116 2.19 18.65 10.29
N PRO A 117 2.35 18.02 11.47
CA PRO A 117 1.26 17.86 12.40
C PRO A 117 0.63 19.25 12.62
N ARG A 118 -0.65 19.39 12.30
CA ARG A 118 -1.37 20.62 12.62
C ARG A 118 -1.71 20.58 14.11
N TYR A 119 -1.24 21.57 14.84
CA TYR A 119 -1.67 21.84 16.21
C TYR A 119 -2.95 22.67 16.19
N LEU A 120 -3.79 22.49 17.21
CA LEU A 120 -4.93 23.38 17.42
C LEU A 120 -4.42 24.70 17.98
N SER A 121 -4.88 25.82 17.41
CA SER A 121 -4.75 27.12 18.08
C SER A 121 -5.60 27.17 19.33
N GLU A 122 -5.30 28.08 20.26
CA GLU A 122 -6.06 28.26 21.49
C GLU A 122 -7.57 28.51 21.22
N ASP A 123 -7.88 29.26 20.17
CA ASP A 123 -9.27 29.50 19.75
C ASP A 123 -9.95 28.24 19.24
N GLU A 124 -9.25 27.40 18.48
CA GLU A 124 -9.78 26.13 17.99
C GLU A 124 -10.00 25.15 19.14
N TYR A 125 -9.08 25.12 20.10
CA TYR A 125 -9.22 24.36 21.34
C TYR A 125 -10.48 24.78 22.11
N ARG A 126 -10.68 26.08 22.35
CA ARG A 126 -11.87 26.59 23.05
C ARG A 126 -13.16 26.32 22.28
N ARG A 127 -13.14 26.45 20.94
CA ARG A 127 -14.29 26.12 20.09
C ARG A 127 -14.64 24.64 20.15
N LEU A 128 -13.64 23.77 20.17
CA LEU A 128 -13.82 22.32 20.22
C LEU A 128 -14.43 21.89 21.57
N LEU A 129 -13.95 22.43 22.68
CA LEU A 129 -14.55 22.17 24.00
C LEU A 129 -16.02 22.64 24.09
N ARG A 130 -16.33 23.82 23.55
CA ARG A 130 -17.72 24.33 23.50
C ARG A 130 -18.62 23.47 22.62
N ALA A 131 -18.11 22.90 21.53
CA ALA A 131 -18.90 22.01 20.67
C ALA A 131 -19.29 20.71 21.39
N CYS A 132 -18.42 20.20 22.26
CA CYS A 132 -18.64 18.95 23.00
C CYS A 132 -19.33 19.14 24.36
N SER A 133 -19.55 20.37 24.83
CA SER A 133 -20.07 20.64 26.18
C SER A 133 -21.51 20.15 26.41
N HIS A 134 -22.27 19.87 25.36
CA HIS A 134 -23.63 19.36 25.46
C HIS A 134 -23.70 17.85 25.80
N HIS A 135 -22.58 17.14 25.70
CA HIS A 135 -22.47 15.72 26.02
C HIS A 135 -21.32 15.49 27.02
N ALA A 136 -21.66 15.23 28.28
CA ALA A 136 -20.69 15.07 29.37
C ALA A 136 -19.61 14.01 29.08
N ARG A 137 -19.95 12.93 28.37
CA ARG A 137 -18.99 11.90 27.92
C ARG A 137 -17.99 12.47 26.92
N ASP A 138 -18.47 13.18 25.90
CA ASP A 138 -17.62 13.70 24.83
C ASP A 138 -16.72 14.81 25.35
N ALA A 139 -17.23 15.67 26.24
CA ALA A 139 -16.43 16.68 26.95
C ALA A 139 -15.28 16.04 27.74
N ALA A 140 -15.56 15.00 28.55
CA ALA A 140 -14.53 14.30 29.32
C ALA A 140 -13.48 13.61 28.43
N ILE A 141 -13.90 12.99 27.32
CA ILE A 141 -12.97 12.36 26.36
C ILE A 141 -12.07 13.42 25.70
N MET A 142 -12.63 14.55 25.29
CA MET A 142 -11.87 15.62 24.67
C MET A 142 -10.89 16.27 25.65
N GLU A 143 -11.28 16.42 26.91
CA GLU A 143 -10.41 16.96 27.94
C GLU A 143 -9.21 16.05 28.21
N VAL A 144 -9.43 14.73 28.31
CA VAL A 144 -8.34 13.74 28.42
C VAL A 144 -7.40 13.80 27.22
N PHE A 145 -7.91 13.81 25.99
CA PHE A 145 -7.05 13.83 24.79
C PHE A 145 -6.25 15.13 24.60
N LEU A 146 -6.67 16.24 25.20
CA LEU A 146 -6.02 17.54 25.03
C LEU A 146 -5.17 17.97 26.22
N GLN A 147 -5.32 17.33 27.40
CA GLN A 147 -4.58 17.65 28.63
C GLN A 147 -3.49 16.63 29.00
N THR A 148 -3.39 15.48 28.31
CA THR A 148 -2.29 14.50 28.47
C THR A 148 -1.29 14.56 27.33
#